data_AF-A0AAW2ECT4-F1
#
_entry.id   AF-A0AAW2ECT4-F1
#
_cell.length_a   1.000
_cell.length_b   1.000
_cell.length_c   1.000
_cell.angle_alpha   90.00
_cell.angle_beta   90.00
_cell.angle_gamma   90.00
#
_symmetry.space_group_name_H-M   'P 1'
#
loop_
_entity.id
_entity.type
_entity.pdbx_description
1 polymer ?
#
loop_
_entity_poly.entity_id
_entity_poly.type
_entity_poly.pdbx_seq_one_letter_code
_entity_poly.pdbx_strand_id
1 'polypeptide(L)'
;MDEETQALITSDFELGHYIRERIVPRAVLYYTGEGLEDEDDDYEDEEEGDDDDEDEEDEEEEASSTVNAPSGGKQGEDQNECKQQ
;
A
#
# COMPACT_ATOMS: atom_id res chain seq x y z
N MET A 1 11.78 18.88 5.94
CA MET A 1 11.46 17.97 7.05
C MET A 1 12.36 18.36 8.20
N ASP A 2 11.80 18.58 9.37
CA ASP A 2 12.61 18.76 10.58
C ASP A 2 13.17 17.40 11.04
N GLU A 3 14.26 17.44 11.79
CA GLU A 3 15.00 16.24 12.23
C GLU A 3 14.18 15.36 13.17
N GLU A 4 13.30 15.97 13.98
CA GLU A 4 12.38 15.26 14.89
C GLU A 4 11.34 14.44 14.11
N THR A 5 10.76 15.03 13.06
CA THR A 5 9.82 14.34 12.17
C THR A 5 10.52 13.24 11.39
N GLN A 6 11.76 13.46 10.94
CA GLN A 6 12.53 12.42 10.25
C GLN A 6 12.83 11.23 11.18
N ALA A 7 13.24 11.49 12.42
CA ALA A 7 13.48 10.44 13.41
C ALA A 7 12.19 9.66 13.72
N LEU A 8 11.04 10.34 13.82
CA LEU A 8 9.76 9.68 14.02
C LEU A 8 9.39 8.78 12.84
N ILE A 9 9.51 9.28 11.61
CA ILE A 9 9.22 8.50 10.40
C ILE A 9 10.12 7.27 10.30
N THR A 10 11.42 7.42 10.59
CA THR A 10 12.34 6.28 10.60
C THR A 10 11.93 5.26 11.65
N SER A 11 11.61 5.70 12.87
CA SER A 11 11.15 4.81 13.94
C SER A 11 9.85 4.09 13.58
N ASP A 12 8.90 4.78 12.94
CA ASP A 12 7.63 4.20 12.51
C ASP A 12 7.85 3.16 11.40
N PHE A 13 8.79 3.41 10.49
CA PHE A 13 9.14 2.46 9.44
C PHE A 13 9.76 1.19 10.00
N GLU A 14 10.75 1.32 10.90
CA GLU A 14 11.37 0.17 11.57
C GLU A 14 10.34 -0.66 12.34
N LEU A 15 9.45 0.00 13.09
CA LEU A 15 8.39 -0.67 13.83
C LEU A 15 7.37 -1.34 12.89
N GLY A 16 7.00 -0.66 11.80
CA GLY A 16 6.06 -1.18 10.80
C GLY A 16 6.63 -2.41 10.09
N HIS A 17 7.90 -2.37 9.71
CA HIS A 17 8.62 -3.50 9.14
C HIS A 17 8.66 -4.68 10.11
N TYR A 18 9.02 -4.44 11.38
CA TYR A 18 9.04 -5.47 12.41
C TYR A 18 7.66 -6.13 12.60
N ILE A 19 6.58 -5.34 12.66
CA ILE A 19 5.23 -5.88 12.77
C ILE A 19 4.88 -6.73 11.53
N ARG A 20 5.20 -6.26 10.32
CA ARG A 20 4.95 -6.96 9.06
C ARG A 20 5.68 -8.31 8.99
N GLU A 21 6.97 -8.33 9.36
CA GLU A 21 7.81 -9.52 9.21
C GLU A 21 7.72 -10.49 10.39
N ARG A 22 7.62 -9.97 11.63
CA ARG A 22 7.73 -10.80 12.83
C ARG A 22 6.38 -11.08 13.49
N ILE A 23 5.49 -10.09 13.56
CA ILE A 23 4.23 -10.20 14.30
C ILE A 23 3.11 -10.78 13.43
N VAL A 24 2.91 -10.25 12.22
CA VAL A 24 1.79 -10.64 11.35
C VAL A 24 1.81 -12.14 11.00
N PRO A 25 2.94 -12.75 10.58
CA PRO A 25 2.96 -14.16 10.20
C PRO A 25 2.70 -15.11 11.39
N ARG A 26 3.08 -14.67 12.60
CA ARG A 26 2.99 -15.44 13.85
C ARG A 26 1.93 -14.90 14.80
N ALA A 27 0.94 -14.15 14.29
CA ALA A 27 -0.02 -13.41 15.13
C ALA A 27 -0.77 -14.32 16.12
N VAL A 28 -1.06 -15.56 15.71
CA VAL A 28 -1.72 -16.54 16.58
C VAL A 28 -0.84 -16.96 17.76
N LEU A 29 0.46 -17.18 17.53
CA LEU A 29 1.43 -17.56 18.57
C LEU A 29 1.66 -16.40 19.56
N TYR A 30 1.72 -15.16 19.07
CA TYR A 30 1.79 -13.98 19.94
C TYR A 30 0.51 -13.78 20.74
N TYR A 31 -0.66 -14.08 20.16
CA TYR A 31 -1.94 -14.01 20.86
C TYR A 31 -2.07 -15.07 21.97
N THR A 32 -1.60 -16.30 21.72
CA THR A 32 -1.60 -17.37 22.73
C THR A 32 -0.49 -17.21 23.77
N GLY A 33 0.53 -16.38 23.49
CA GLY A 33 1.67 -16.10 24.36
C GLY A 33 2.84 -17.08 24.20
N GLU A 34 2.71 -18.07 23.30
CA GLU A 34 3.72 -19.10 23.04
C GLU A 34 4.86 -18.57 22.15
N GLY A 35 4.59 -17.56 21.31
CA GLY A 35 5.59 -16.98 20.39
C GLY A 35 6.57 -15.97 21.02
N LEU A 36 6.45 -15.70 22.32
CA LEU A 36 7.34 -14.81 23.07
C LEU A 36 8.63 -15.52 23.54
N GLU A 37 8.65 -16.85 23.51
CA GLU A 37 9.75 -17.67 24.02
C GLU A 37 10.82 -17.93 22.95
N ASP A 38 10.49 -17.71 21.67
CA ASP A 38 11.33 -18.04 20.50
C ASP A 38 12.16 -16.84 19.96
N GLU A 39 12.19 -15.70 20.66
CA GLU A 39 12.88 -14.49 20.19
C GLU A 39 14.43 -14.58 20.24
N ASP A 40 14.98 -15.64 20.84
CA ASP A 40 16.43 -15.81 21.01
C ASP A 40 17.16 -16.52 19.84
N ASP A 41 16.47 -17.25 18.94
CA ASP A 41 17.15 -18.23 18.04
C ASP A 41 17.11 -17.92 16.52
N ASP A 42 16.29 -16.99 16.01
CA ASP A 42 16.08 -16.82 14.55
C ASP A 42 16.36 -15.40 14.01
N TYR A 43 17.56 -14.89 14.26
CA TYR A 43 18.11 -13.74 13.53
C TYR A 43 19.07 -14.21 12.42
N GLU A 44 18.54 -14.87 11.40
CA GLU A 44 19.16 -14.85 10.07
C GLU A 44 18.48 -13.73 9.27
N ASP A 45 19.28 -12.67 9.09
CA ASP A 45 19.05 -11.46 8.32
C ASP A 45 18.96 -11.82 6.82
N GLU A 46 17.76 -12.20 6.35
CA GLU A 46 17.44 -12.28 4.92
C GLU A 46 17.01 -10.88 4.43
N GLU A 47 17.96 -9.93 4.41
CA GLU A 47 17.89 -8.70 3.61
C GLU A 47 17.97 -9.09 2.11
N GLU A 48 16.85 -9.61 1.58
CA GLU A 48 16.70 -9.93 0.16
C GLU A 48 16.30 -8.67 -0.64
N GLY A 49 17.34 -8.03 -1.19
CA GLY A 49 17.35 -7.49 -2.56
C GLY A 49 16.22 -6.56 -3.00
N ASP A 50 16.52 -5.26 -2.98
CA ASP A 50 15.88 -4.23 -3.80
C ASP A 50 15.96 -4.60 -5.30
N ASP A 51 14.90 -5.19 -5.84
CA ASP A 51 14.71 -5.45 -7.27
C ASP A 51 13.97 -4.26 -7.89
N ASP A 52 14.73 -3.21 -8.23
CA ASP A 52 14.27 -2.05 -9.00
C ASP A 52 14.13 -2.49 -10.47
N ASP A 53 12.99 -3.11 -10.80
CA ASP A 53 12.57 -3.39 -12.18
C ASP A 53 12.26 -2.06 -12.90
N GLU A 54 13.28 -1.50 -13.57
CA GLU A 54 13.17 -0.43 -14.56
C GLU A 54 12.38 -0.92 -15.79
N ASP A 55 11.05 -0.80 -15.78
CA ASP A 55 10.24 -0.99 -17.00
C ASP A 55 10.12 0.35 -17.78
N GLU A 56 11.08 0.58 -18.67
CA GLU A 56 10.96 1.49 -19.82
C GLU A 56 10.07 0.84 -20.89
N GLU A 57 8.84 1.32 -21.12
CA GLU A 57 8.20 1.15 -22.44
C GLU A 57 7.47 2.41 -22.93
N ASP A 58 7.64 2.60 -24.23
CA ASP A 58 7.60 3.81 -25.05
C ASP A 58 6.27 3.92 -25.85
N GLU A 59 5.94 5.16 -26.17
CA GLU A 59 4.94 5.75 -27.08
C GLU A 59 3.93 4.87 -27.86
N GLU A 60 2.63 5.18 -27.72
CA GLU A 60 1.64 5.01 -28.81
C GLU A 60 0.78 6.29 -28.94
N GLU A 61 0.77 6.85 -30.15
CA GLU A 61 0.18 8.12 -30.55
C GLU A 61 -1.35 8.13 -30.51
N GLU A 62 -1.94 8.94 -29.63
CA GLU A 62 -3.39 9.17 -29.60
C GLU A 62 -3.81 10.20 -30.66
N ALA A 63 -4.55 9.68 -31.64
CA ALA A 63 -5.10 10.35 -32.80
C ALA A 63 -5.73 11.72 -32.51
N SER A 64 -5.27 12.72 -33.27
CA SER A 64 -5.85 14.05 -33.38
C SER A 64 -7.38 14.01 -33.58
N SER A 65 -8.11 14.29 -32.52
CA SER A 65 -9.54 14.57 -32.54
C SER A 65 -9.80 15.84 -33.36
N THR A 66 -10.34 15.67 -34.56
CA THR A 66 -11.04 16.72 -35.28
C THR A 66 -12.17 16.07 -36.07
N VAL A 67 -13.41 16.17 -35.57
CA VAL A 67 -14.50 16.88 -36.28
C VAL A 67 -15.82 16.86 -35.46
N ASN A 68 -16.20 18.05 -34.99
CA ASN A 68 -17.53 18.67 -35.03
C ASN A 68 -18.75 18.04 -34.29
N ALA A 69 -19.25 18.85 -33.34
CA ALA A 69 -20.52 18.81 -32.58
C ALA A 69 -21.81 18.86 -33.46
N PRO A 70 -23.09 18.98 -32.95
CA PRO A 70 -23.56 19.14 -31.56
C PRO A 70 -24.89 18.40 -31.17
N SER A 71 -25.32 18.62 -29.92
CA SER A 71 -26.72 18.79 -29.43
C SER A 71 -27.43 17.67 -28.64
N GLY A 72 -27.99 18.09 -27.48
CA GLY A 72 -29.07 17.46 -26.71
C GLY A 72 -28.60 16.49 -25.62
N GLY A 73 -28.97 16.56 -24.34
CA GLY A 73 -29.89 17.40 -23.58
C GLY A 73 -30.20 16.70 -22.24
N LYS A 74 -30.25 17.49 -21.15
CA LYS A 74 -30.95 17.26 -19.86
C LYS A 74 -30.56 16.07 -18.94
N GLN A 75 -30.08 16.48 -17.74
CA GLN A 75 -30.49 16.07 -16.38
C GLN A 75 -30.78 14.59 -16.07
N GLY A 76 -30.01 14.04 -15.14
CA GLY A 76 -30.34 12.83 -14.40
C GLY A 76 -29.43 12.69 -13.17
N GLU A 77 -29.78 13.36 -12.09
CA GLU A 77 -29.24 13.11 -10.75
C GLU A 77 -30.05 11.96 -10.16
N ASP A 78 -29.44 10.77 -10.05
CA ASP A 78 -30.10 9.59 -9.47
C ASP A 78 -29.33 9.18 -8.20
N GLN A 79 -29.69 9.83 -7.09
CA GLN A 79 -29.26 9.45 -5.76
C GLN A 79 -30.08 8.24 -5.32
N ASN A 80 -29.61 7.04 -5.66
CA ASN A 80 -30.28 5.81 -5.26
C ASN A 80 -30.15 5.58 -3.75
N GLU A 81 -31.30 5.61 -3.10
CA GLU A 81 -31.54 5.44 -1.69
C GLU A 81 -31.37 3.97 -1.26
N CYS A 82 -30.29 3.63 -0.55
CA CYS A 82 -30.19 2.38 0.20
C CYS A 82 -30.51 2.62 1.68
N LYS A 83 -31.81 2.69 2.03
CA LYS A 83 -32.27 2.63 3.43
C LYS A 83 -32.47 1.16 3.82
N GLN A 84 -31.61 0.69 4.73
CA GLN A 84 -31.66 -0.64 5.33
C GLN A 84 -32.93 -0.79 6.20
N GLN A 85 -33.55 -1.97 6.14
CA GLN A 85 -34.55 -2.44 7.11
C GLN A 85 -33.85 -3.12 8.28
#